data_AF-A0A350YCR5-F1
#
_entry.id   AF-A0A350YCR5-F1
#
_cell.length_a   1.000
_cell.length_b   1.000
_cell.length_c   1.000
_cell.angle_alpha   90.00
_cell.angle_beta   90.00
_cell.angle_gamma   90.00
#
_symmetry.space_group_name_H-M   'P 1'
#
loop_
_entity.id
_entity.type
_entity.pdbx_description
1 polymer ?
#
loop_
_entity_poly.entity_id
_entity_poly.type
_entity_poly.pdbx_seq_one_letter_code
_entity_poly.pdbx_strand_id
1 'polypeptide(L)'
;MKTLMNSLKLSSILLTTTLLAVSSGVQEVKAQAAADNAWGRGIDFGVYCPKKYPTSTAVLVNNNVTGWKCRITNSYRSTDYGIDVGDACLKAYGYYKPHGYGNFNNPYSWFCGQPKTGSNPQYVRW
;
A
#
# COMPACT_ATOMS: atom_id res chain seq x y z
N MET A 1 3.98 -0.75 76.07
CA MET A 1 3.30 0.54 75.83
C MET A 1 3.04 0.64 74.32
N LYS A 2 1.78 0.65 73.89
CA LYS A 2 1.36 0.67 72.48
C LYS A 2 1.55 2.07 71.90
N THR A 3 2.11 2.20 70.70
CA THR A 3 1.77 3.32 69.82
C THR A 3 1.81 2.86 68.36
N LEU A 4 0.62 2.81 67.78
CA LEU A 4 0.33 2.70 66.35
C LEU A 4 0.95 3.89 65.62
N MET A 5 1.26 3.74 64.32
CA MET A 5 0.90 4.76 63.34
C MET A 5 0.79 4.18 61.93
N ASN A 6 -0.39 4.41 61.37
CA ASN A 6 -0.93 3.86 60.14
C ASN A 6 -0.37 4.52 58.88
N SER A 7 -0.40 3.71 57.83
CA SER A 7 -0.28 4.00 56.41
C SER A 7 -0.99 5.28 55.92
N LEU A 8 -0.25 6.13 55.21
CA LEU A 8 -0.81 7.00 54.15
C LEU A 8 -0.26 6.53 52.80
N LYS A 9 -1.12 5.87 52.00
CA LYS A 9 -0.85 5.65 50.57
C LYS A 9 -1.33 6.89 49.82
N LEU A 10 -0.39 7.69 49.31
CA LEU A 10 -0.69 8.78 48.38
C LEU A 10 -1.03 8.18 47.00
N SER A 11 -2.32 8.09 46.67
CA SER A 11 -2.77 7.79 45.31
C SER A 11 -2.70 9.06 44.47
N SER A 12 -1.67 9.15 43.63
CA SER A 12 -1.50 10.24 42.66
C SER A 12 -2.42 9.99 41.46
N ILE A 13 -3.48 10.79 41.33
CA ILE A 13 -4.41 10.74 40.20
C ILE A 13 -3.75 11.46 39.01
N LEU A 14 -3.22 10.68 38.06
CA LEU A 14 -2.71 11.18 36.78
C LEU A 14 -3.90 11.51 35.86
N LEU A 15 -4.21 12.79 35.66
CA LEU A 15 -5.08 13.23 34.57
C LEU A 15 -4.33 13.07 33.25
N THR A 16 -4.62 12.01 32.50
CA THR A 16 -4.13 11.86 31.12
C THR A 16 -5.09 12.56 30.16
N THR A 17 -4.70 13.75 29.69
CA THR A 17 -5.33 14.43 28.55
C THR A 17 -4.96 13.70 27.26
N THR A 18 -5.88 12.91 26.70
CA THR A 18 -5.73 12.32 25.37
C THR A 18 -5.96 13.40 24.30
N LEU A 19 -4.88 13.92 23.71
CA LEU A 19 -4.95 14.65 22.44
C LEU A 19 -5.30 13.66 21.32
N LEU A 20 -6.48 13.79 20.73
CA LEU A 20 -6.85 13.13 19.49
C LEU A 20 -6.22 13.91 18.32
N ALA A 21 -5.03 13.48 17.90
CA ALA A 21 -4.44 13.95 16.65
C ALA A 21 -5.18 13.31 15.46
N VAL A 22 -6.02 14.09 14.79
CA VAL A 22 -6.60 13.70 13.50
C VAL A 22 -5.56 13.97 12.42
N SER A 23 -4.67 13.00 12.18
CA SER A 23 -3.79 13.03 11.01
C SER A 23 -4.60 12.62 9.78
N SER A 24 -4.81 13.56 8.85
CA SER A 24 -5.21 13.28 7.47
C SER A 24 -4.06 12.51 6.78
N GLY A 25 -4.01 11.21 7.02
CA GLY A 25 -2.96 10.33 6.56
C GLY A 25 -3.04 10.10 5.06
N VAL A 26 -2.29 10.88 4.28
CA VAL A 26 -1.76 10.34 3.02
C VAL A 26 -0.74 9.28 3.44
N GLN A 27 -1.15 8.02 3.45
CA GLN A 27 -0.22 6.93 3.74
C GLN A 27 0.80 6.87 2.60
N GLU A 28 1.98 7.37 2.89
CA GLU A 28 3.16 7.13 2.08
C GLU A 28 3.48 5.64 2.21
N VAL A 29 2.92 4.84 1.30
CA VAL A 29 3.14 3.40 1.28
C VAL A 29 4.60 3.19 0.93
N LYS A 30 5.43 2.82 1.93
CA LYS A 30 6.77 2.28 1.69
C LYS A 30 6.65 1.23 0.59
N ALA A 31 7.57 1.27 -0.38
CA ALA A 31 7.56 0.39 -1.55
C ALA A 31 7.13 -1.03 -1.16
N GLN A 32 5.93 -1.42 -1.58
CA GLN A 32 5.33 -2.70 -1.24
C GLN A 32 5.99 -3.75 -2.13
N ALA A 33 6.91 -4.52 -1.55
CA ALA A 33 7.48 -5.67 -2.22
C ALA A 33 6.36 -6.50 -2.87
N ALA A 34 6.54 -6.83 -4.16
CA ALA A 34 5.61 -7.67 -4.92
C ALA A 34 5.48 -9.02 -4.21
N ALA A 35 4.40 -9.20 -3.45
CA ALA A 35 4.08 -10.52 -2.91
C ALA A 35 3.38 -11.32 -4.01
N ASP A 36 3.88 -12.53 -4.25
CA ASP A 36 3.10 -13.53 -4.98
C ASP A 36 1.76 -13.73 -4.28
N ASN A 37 0.69 -13.80 -5.06
CA ASN A 37 -0.66 -13.92 -4.53
C ASN A 37 -1.33 -15.18 -5.09
N ALA A 38 -2.59 -15.40 -4.72
CA ALA A 38 -3.37 -16.53 -5.22
C ALA A 38 -3.53 -16.52 -6.75
N TRP A 39 -3.26 -15.39 -7.41
CA TRP A 39 -3.51 -15.13 -8.82
C TRP A 39 -2.22 -15.14 -9.66
N GLY A 40 -1.05 -15.28 -9.06
CA GLY A 40 0.23 -15.35 -9.78
C GLY A 40 1.32 -14.54 -9.09
N ARG A 41 2.28 -14.06 -9.89
CA ARG A 41 3.38 -13.25 -9.38
C ARG A 41 2.93 -11.81 -9.19
N GLY A 42 3.18 -11.25 -8.01
CA GLY A 42 2.76 -9.89 -7.67
C GLY A 42 3.42 -8.81 -8.52
N ILE A 43 2.93 -7.57 -8.37
CA ILE A 43 3.53 -6.38 -8.99
C ILE A 43 3.89 -5.39 -7.89
N ASP A 44 5.13 -4.91 -7.91
CA ASP A 44 5.63 -3.89 -7.00
C ASP A 44 5.56 -2.55 -7.72
N PHE A 45 4.49 -1.80 -7.45
CA PHE A 45 4.36 -0.45 -8.02
C PHE A 45 5.36 0.53 -7.42
N GLY A 46 5.82 0.31 -6.18
CA GLY A 46 6.86 1.11 -5.54
C GLY A 46 8.20 1.02 -6.27
N VAL A 47 8.49 -0.10 -6.92
CA VAL A 47 9.64 -0.27 -7.80
C VAL A 47 9.35 0.20 -9.23
N TYR A 48 8.14 -0.03 -9.74
CA TYR A 48 7.78 0.35 -11.11
C TYR A 48 7.75 1.88 -11.32
N CYS A 49 7.09 2.62 -10.42
CA CYS A 49 6.89 4.06 -10.57
C CYS A 49 8.20 4.84 -10.74
N PRO A 50 9.20 4.75 -9.84
CA PRO A 50 10.46 5.48 -10.01
C PRO A 50 11.27 5.04 -11.24
N LYS A 51 11.08 3.80 -11.72
CA LYS A 51 11.68 3.32 -12.98
C LYS A 51 10.98 3.85 -14.24
N LYS A 52 9.70 4.20 -14.17
CA LYS A 52 8.93 4.75 -15.31
C LYS A 52 9.01 6.28 -15.33
N TYR A 53 8.79 6.89 -14.16
CA TYR A 53 8.79 8.32 -13.95
C TYR A 53 9.78 8.62 -12.82
N PRO A 54 10.97 9.16 -13.14
CA PRO A 54 11.95 9.54 -12.13
C PRO A 54 11.31 10.42 -11.05
N THR A 55 11.74 10.24 -9.80
CA THR A 55 11.23 10.94 -8.60
C THR A 55 9.76 10.70 -8.24
N SER A 56 9.07 9.76 -8.90
CA SER A 56 7.70 9.40 -8.55
C SER A 56 7.62 8.33 -7.45
N THR A 57 6.50 8.32 -6.72
CA THR A 57 6.15 7.26 -5.76
C THR A 57 4.84 6.58 -6.14
N ALA A 58 4.67 5.32 -5.76
CA ALA A 58 3.39 4.64 -5.92
C ALA A 58 2.43 5.06 -4.80
N VAL A 59 1.23 5.46 -5.16
CA VAL A 59 0.18 5.83 -4.21
C VAL A 59 -1.13 5.15 -4.58
N LEU A 60 -1.91 4.80 -3.57
CA LEU A 60 -3.24 4.27 -3.74
C LEU A 60 -4.26 5.39 -3.52
N VAL A 61 -4.86 5.90 -4.60
CA VAL A 61 -5.83 7.01 -4.55
C VAL A 61 -7.29 6.55 -4.46
N ASN A 62 -7.53 5.26 -4.73
CA ASN A 62 -8.83 4.62 -4.58
C ASN A 62 -8.62 3.18 -4.12
N ASN A 63 -9.51 2.64 -3.28
CA ASN A 63 -9.35 1.31 -2.70
C ASN A 63 -9.81 0.18 -3.64
N ASN A 64 -9.26 0.16 -4.86
CA ASN A 64 -9.53 -0.85 -5.88
C ASN A 64 -8.34 -0.97 -6.85
N VAL A 65 -8.39 -1.95 -7.75
CA VAL A 65 -7.29 -2.26 -8.68
C VAL A 65 -6.87 -1.07 -9.57
N THR A 66 -7.79 -0.17 -9.92
CA THR A 66 -7.48 1.01 -10.77
C THR A 66 -6.99 2.23 -9.98
N GLY A 67 -6.99 2.13 -8.65
CA GLY A 67 -6.62 3.20 -7.73
C GLY A 67 -5.13 3.42 -7.57
N TRP A 68 -4.27 2.52 -8.05
CA TRP A 68 -2.83 2.75 -8.03
C TRP A 68 -2.42 3.80 -9.05
N LYS A 69 -1.58 4.74 -8.62
CA LYS A 69 -1.01 5.82 -9.44
C LYS A 69 0.46 5.99 -9.14
N CYS A 70 1.22 6.45 -10.13
CA CYS A 70 2.54 7.02 -9.90
C CYS A 70 2.40 8.53 -9.67
N ARG A 71 2.68 8.99 -8.46
CA ARG A 71 2.58 10.40 -8.07
C ARG A 71 3.94 11.07 -8.16
N ILE A 72 4.00 12.21 -8.85
CA ILE A 72 5.12 13.13 -8.81
C ILE A 72 4.69 14.33 -7.99
N THR A 73 5.42 14.61 -6.90
CA THR A 73 5.18 15.77 -6.04
C THR A 73 6.32 16.77 -6.22
N ASN A 74 5.95 18.03 -6.47
CA ASN A 74 6.86 19.17 -6.41
C ASN A 74 6.38 20.15 -5.32
N SER A 75 7.09 21.27 -5.14
CA SER A 75 6.84 22.24 -4.08
C SER A 75 5.44 22.87 -4.10
N TYR A 76 4.69 22.77 -5.20
CA TYR A 76 3.40 23.44 -5.38
C TYR A 76 2.25 22.51 -5.78
N ARG A 77 2.54 21.28 -6.25
CA ARG A 77 1.54 20.37 -6.81
C ARG A 77 1.97 18.91 -6.76
N SER A 78 0.97 18.02 -6.66
CA SER A 78 1.10 16.59 -6.96
C SER A 78 0.38 16.24 -8.26
N THR A 79 1.01 15.42 -9.10
CA THR A 79 0.44 14.94 -10.37
C THR A 79 0.42 13.42 -10.38
N ASP A 80 -0.75 12.83 -10.64
CA ASP A 80 -0.95 11.38 -10.63
C ASP A 80 -1.00 10.83 -12.06
N TYR A 81 -0.12 9.88 -12.35
CA TYR A 81 -0.07 9.15 -13.61
C TYR A 81 -0.67 7.76 -13.44
N GLY A 82 -1.39 7.29 -14.47
CA GLY A 82 -1.87 5.93 -14.52
C GLY A 82 -0.73 4.91 -14.54
N ILE A 83 -1.05 3.68 -14.16
CA ILE A 83 -0.12 2.57 -14.22
C ILE A 83 -0.47 1.69 -15.41
N ASP A 84 0.51 1.49 -16.27
CA ASP A 84 0.50 0.44 -17.29
C ASP A 84 0.99 -0.85 -16.65
N VAL A 85 0.05 -1.77 -16.40
CA VAL A 85 0.32 -3.05 -15.76
C VAL A 85 1.12 -3.97 -16.68
N GLY A 86 0.92 -3.89 -18.00
CA GLY A 86 1.69 -4.65 -18.97
C GLY A 86 3.16 -4.24 -18.97
N ASP A 87 3.44 -2.94 -19.01
CA ASP A 87 4.80 -2.39 -18.86
C ASP A 87 5.41 -2.73 -17.49
N ALA A 88 4.60 -2.68 -16.41
CA ALA A 88 5.06 -3.07 -15.09
C ALA A 88 5.48 -4.56 -15.04
N CYS A 89 4.68 -5.46 -15.63
CA CYS A 89 5.02 -6.88 -15.74
C CYS A 89 6.27 -7.10 -16.59
N LEU A 90 6.40 -6.39 -17.71
CA LEU A 90 7.57 -6.46 -18.58
C LEU A 90 8.85 -6.03 -17.83
N LYS A 91 8.80 -4.91 -17.10
CA LYS A 91 9.94 -4.41 -16.31
C LYS A 91 10.30 -5.27 -15.12
N ALA A 92 9.32 -5.93 -14.51
CA ALA A 92 9.56 -6.80 -13.36
C ALA A 92 10.17 -8.15 -13.77
N TYR A 93 9.75 -8.71 -14.91
CA TYR A 93 10.08 -10.09 -15.27
C TYR A 93 10.84 -10.28 -16.59
N GLY A 94 11.09 -9.20 -17.34
CA GLY A 94 11.95 -9.19 -18.54
C GLY A 94 11.28 -9.64 -19.85
N TYR A 95 9.98 -9.96 -19.83
CA TYR A 95 9.22 -10.32 -21.03
C TYR A 95 7.73 -10.11 -20.81
N TYR A 96 6.98 -9.92 -21.91
CA TYR A 96 5.55 -9.72 -21.82
C TYR A 96 4.87 -10.97 -21.26
N LYS A 97 4.12 -10.78 -20.18
CA LYS A 97 3.30 -11.82 -19.57
C LYS A 97 1.83 -11.41 -19.67
N PRO A 98 0.91 -12.39 -19.76
CA PRO A 98 -0.48 -12.13 -19.41
C PRO A 98 -0.54 -11.42 -18.06
N HIS A 99 -1.45 -10.47 -17.91
CA HIS A 99 -1.59 -9.73 -16.66
C HIS A 99 -3.06 -9.48 -16.39
N GLY A 100 -3.38 -9.31 -15.12
CA GLY A 100 -4.76 -9.21 -14.69
C GLY A 100 -4.87 -8.95 -13.21
N TYR A 101 -6.10 -9.00 -12.72
CA TYR A 101 -6.39 -8.89 -11.30
C TYR A 101 -7.35 -9.99 -10.87
N GLY A 102 -7.23 -10.37 -9.60
CA GLY A 102 -8.08 -11.39 -8.99
C GLY A 102 -9.41 -10.87 -8.45
N ASN A 103 -9.40 -9.67 -7.87
CA ASN A 103 -10.58 -9.05 -7.28
C ASN A 103 -10.50 -7.53 -7.46
N PHE A 104 -11.47 -6.97 -8.18
CA PHE A 104 -11.52 -5.54 -8.49
C PHE A 104 -11.44 -4.66 -7.22
N ASN A 105 -12.09 -5.07 -6.14
CA ASN A 105 -12.12 -4.33 -4.87
C ASN A 105 -10.89 -4.57 -3.99
N ASN A 106 -9.95 -5.41 -4.42
CA ASN A 106 -8.67 -5.59 -3.74
C ASN A 106 -7.55 -4.97 -4.59
N PRO A 107 -7.03 -3.79 -4.20
CA PRO A 107 -5.99 -3.10 -4.95
C PRO A 107 -4.68 -3.90 -5.06
N TYR A 108 -4.46 -4.88 -4.19
CA TYR A 108 -3.26 -5.72 -4.16
C TYR A 108 -3.41 -7.02 -4.98
N SER A 109 -4.51 -7.18 -5.72
CA SER A 109 -4.81 -8.41 -6.47
C SER A 109 -4.25 -8.45 -7.89
N TRP A 110 -3.49 -7.43 -8.30
CA TRP A 110 -2.74 -7.44 -9.56
C TRP A 110 -1.74 -8.60 -9.61
N PHE A 111 -1.57 -9.17 -10.80
CA PHE A 111 -0.61 -10.23 -11.02
C PHE A 111 -0.06 -10.22 -12.46
N CYS A 112 1.12 -10.82 -12.61
CA CYS A 112 1.75 -11.15 -13.88
C CYS A 112 1.85 -12.66 -14.05
N GLY A 113 1.53 -13.13 -15.25
CA GLY A 113 1.59 -14.53 -15.64
C GLY A 113 0.22 -15.18 -15.67
N GLN A 114 0.23 -16.51 -15.69
CA GLN A 114 -1.00 -17.26 -15.57
C GLN A 114 -1.44 -17.35 -14.11
N PRO A 115 -2.77 -17.32 -13.86
CA PRO A 115 -3.36 -17.65 -12.57
C PRO A 115 -2.87 -18.99 -12.06
N LYS A 116 -2.82 -19.14 -10.73
CA LYS A 116 -2.69 -20.47 -10.13
C LYS A 116 -3.94 -21.29 -10.50
N THR A 117 -3.75 -22.58 -10.75
CA THR A 117 -4.82 -23.51 -11.12
C THR A 117 -5.99 -23.40 -10.15
N GLY A 118 -7.21 -23.27 -10.68
CA GLY A 118 -8.44 -23.10 -9.89
C GLY A 118 -8.86 -21.65 -9.61
N SER A 119 -8.11 -20.66 -10.10
CA SER A 119 -8.49 -19.25 -9.98
C SER A 119 -9.08 -18.71 -11.30
N ASN A 120 -10.08 -17.82 -11.22
CA ASN A 120 -10.77 -17.19 -12.36
C ASN A 120 -10.44 -15.69 -12.46
N PRO A 121 -9.23 -15.32 -12.89
CA PRO A 121 -8.84 -13.92 -12.91
C PRO A 121 -9.49 -13.14 -14.04
N GLN A 122 -9.52 -11.82 -13.88
CA GLN A 122 -9.85 -10.90 -14.94
C GLN A 122 -8.55 -10.48 -15.64
N TYR A 123 -8.32 -10.98 -16.85
CA TYR A 123 -7.22 -10.52 -17.69
C TYR A 123 -7.56 -9.19 -18.32
N VAL A 124 -6.54 -8.32 -18.44
CA VAL A 124 -6.69 -7.04 -19.10
C VAL A 124 -5.84 -7.01 -20.37
N ARG A 125 -6.43 -6.51 -21.45
CA ARG A 125 -5.75 -6.24 -22.72
C ARG A 125 -5.95 -4.74 -22.99
N TRP A 126 -4.90 -3.96 -22.75
CA TRP A 126 -4.84 -2.55 -23.10
C TRP A 126 -3.78 -2.34 -24.16
#